data_AF-A0A804K2M6-F1
#
_entry.id   AF-A0A804K2M6-F1
#
_cell.length_a   1.000
_cell.length_b   1.000
_cell.length_c   1.000
_cell.angle_alpha   90.00
_cell.angle_beta   90.00
_cell.angle_gamma   90.00
#
_symmetry.space_group_name_H-M   'P 1'
#
loop_
_entity.id
_entity.type
_entity.pdbx_description
1 polymer ?
#
loop_
_entity_poly.entity_id
_entity_poly.type
_entity_poly.pdbx_seq_one_letter_code
_entity_poly.pdbx_strand_id
1 'polypeptide(L)'
;MEIVRTRKRPRLAWDVAPPERREAVRDEAAPPRRGVSPPWREDDREGHYVFDLGENLTPRYKILSKMGEGTFGRVLECWDREAHEYVAVKVVRSISKYRSAAMIEIDVLNLLAKHDKDGSRCVQIRRWFDYRNHICIVFEKLGPSLYDFLKRNKYCPFPVELVREFGRQLLESVACLGWNYPCDVWSVGCILVELCSGEALFQTHENLEHLAMMERVLGPLPERMIRKASSSASKYFRRGSRLNWPEGAVSRESIRAVRKLDRLKDMISSHVDYSRASLNDLLYGLLKFEPSERLTAREALNHPFFENPT
;
A
#
# COMPACT_ATOMS: atom_id res chain seq x y z
N MET A 1 0.44 8.82 47.25
CA MET A 1 1.75 9.31 46.78
C MET A 1 2.57 8.09 46.39
N GLU A 2 2.43 7.62 45.15
CA GLU A 2 3.27 6.56 44.59
C GLU A 2 3.56 6.95 43.12
N ILE A 3 4.82 7.27 42.86
CA ILE A 3 5.30 7.72 41.55
C ILE A 3 5.66 6.48 40.75
N VAL A 4 4.79 6.07 39.83
CA VAL A 4 5.09 5.01 38.86
C VAL A 4 6.04 5.57 37.82
N ARG A 5 7.33 5.20 37.92
CA ARG A 5 8.37 5.54 36.94
C ARG A 5 8.09 4.82 35.61
N THR A 6 7.68 5.56 34.59
CA THR A 6 7.64 5.09 33.20
C THR A 6 9.04 4.67 32.74
N ARG A 7 9.26 3.37 32.57
CA ARG A 7 10.47 2.83 31.94
C ARG A 7 10.45 3.20 30.45
N LYS A 8 11.38 4.06 30.02
CA LYS A 8 11.63 4.32 28.60
C LYS A 8 12.05 3.02 27.89
N ARG A 9 11.48 2.78 26.71
CA ARG A 9 11.72 1.60 25.85
C ARG A 9 13.22 1.49 25.48
N PRO A 10 13.82 0.28 25.43
CA PRO A 10 15.21 0.11 24.99
C PRO A 10 15.33 0.44 23.50
N ARG A 11 16.39 1.15 23.11
CA ARG A 11 16.76 1.41 21.69
C ARG A 11 17.13 0.09 21.01
N LEU A 12 16.61 -0.18 19.81
CA LEU A 12 16.95 -1.35 19.00
C LEU A 12 18.19 -1.05 18.13
N ALA A 13 18.92 -2.08 17.70
CA ALA A 13 20.23 -1.95 17.04
C ALA A 13 20.24 -1.15 15.72
N TRP A 14 19.06 -0.83 15.17
CA TRP A 14 18.87 -0.01 13.97
C TRP A 14 18.45 1.45 14.28
N ASP A 15 18.29 1.82 15.56
CA ASP A 15 17.97 3.18 16.04
C ASP A 15 19.22 4.08 16.18
N VAL A 16 20.37 3.67 15.66
CA VAL A 16 21.64 4.41 15.82
C VAL A 16 22.17 4.78 14.44
N ALA A 17 22.26 6.08 14.18
CA ALA A 17 23.05 6.58 13.06
C ALA A 17 24.48 6.03 13.16
N PRO A 18 25.16 5.71 12.04
CA PRO A 18 26.55 5.25 12.10
C PRO A 18 27.37 6.23 12.93
N PRO A 19 28.23 5.77 13.85
CA PRO A 19 29.03 6.66 14.66
C PRO A 19 29.85 7.59 13.74
N GLU A 20 29.84 8.89 14.06
CA GLU A 20 30.80 9.83 13.48
C GLU A 20 32.20 9.24 13.69
N ARG A 21 32.95 9.09 12.61
CA ARG A 21 34.26 8.42 12.63
C ARG A 21 35.14 9.10 13.68
N ARG A 22 35.43 8.40 14.77
CA ARG A 22 36.64 8.68 15.56
C ARG A 22 37.83 8.37 14.67
N GLU A 23 38.78 9.30 14.62
CA GLU A 23 40.02 9.18 13.86
C GLU A 23 40.70 7.85 14.17
N ALA A 24 40.79 6.99 13.16
CA ALA A 24 41.47 5.72 13.27
C ALA A 24 42.98 5.93 13.21
N VAL A 25 43.69 5.31 14.15
CA VAL A 25 45.15 5.13 14.12
C VAL A 25 45.54 4.50 12.78
N ARG A 26 46.58 5.08 12.16
CA ARG A 26 47.08 4.71 10.83
C ARG A 26 47.71 3.33 10.86
N ASP A 27 46.99 2.33 10.37
CA ASP A 27 47.61 1.16 9.74
C ASP A 27 47.71 1.42 8.24
N GLU A 28 48.92 1.30 7.69
CA GLU A 28 49.19 1.39 6.26
C GLU A 28 48.60 0.17 5.53
N ALA A 29 47.33 0.26 5.14
CA ALA A 29 46.71 -0.68 4.21
C ALA A 29 45.72 0.04 3.28
N ALA A 30 46.20 0.30 2.07
CA ALA A 30 45.51 0.76 0.85
C ALA A 30 44.68 2.08 0.93
N PRO A 31 44.79 2.96 -0.09
CA PRO A 31 44.00 4.19 -0.13
C PRO A 31 42.49 3.86 -0.18
N PRO A 32 41.62 4.70 0.41
CA PRO A 32 40.19 4.50 0.32
C PRO A 32 39.80 4.52 -1.16
N ARG A 33 39.25 3.40 -1.68
CA ARG A 33 38.75 3.30 -3.05
C ARG A 33 37.62 4.32 -3.24
N ARG A 34 37.97 5.50 -3.76
CA ARG A 34 37.02 6.54 -4.15
C ARG A 34 36.20 6.05 -5.34
N GLY A 35 34.88 6.06 -5.20
CA GLY A 35 33.95 6.24 -6.33
C GLY A 35 33.91 5.17 -7.41
N VAL A 36 34.35 3.93 -7.18
CA VAL A 36 34.22 2.89 -8.21
C VAL A 36 32.75 2.48 -8.29
N SER A 37 32.17 2.57 -9.50
CA SER A 37 30.88 1.94 -9.81
C SER A 37 30.98 0.44 -9.51
N PRO A 38 29.89 -0.27 -9.14
CA PRO A 38 29.92 -1.69 -8.88
C PRO A 38 30.53 -2.43 -10.07
N PRO A 39 31.12 -3.61 -9.84
CA PRO A 39 31.41 -4.50 -10.95
C PRO A 39 30.18 -4.64 -11.86
N TRP A 40 30.41 -4.66 -13.17
CA TRP A 40 29.33 -4.92 -14.11
C TRP A 40 28.88 -6.37 -13.94
N ARG A 41 27.57 -6.56 -13.78
CA ARG A 41 26.92 -7.86 -13.68
C ARG A 41 25.81 -7.88 -14.71
N GLU A 42 25.59 -9.05 -15.29
CA GLU A 42 24.38 -9.29 -16.06
C GLU A 42 23.17 -9.26 -15.12
N ASP A 43 22.03 -8.84 -15.68
CA ASP A 43 20.76 -8.93 -15.00
C ASP A 43 20.38 -10.41 -14.76
N ASP A 44 19.48 -10.65 -13.82
CA ASP A 44 18.94 -12.01 -13.66
C ASP A 44 18.04 -12.40 -14.85
N ARG A 45 17.59 -13.66 -14.88
CA ARG A 45 16.72 -14.17 -15.96
C ARG A 45 15.40 -13.42 -16.09
N GLU A 46 15.01 -12.71 -15.05
CA GLU A 46 13.83 -11.89 -15.02
C GLU A 46 14.15 -10.42 -15.37
N GLY A 47 15.40 -10.05 -15.64
CA GLY A 47 15.79 -8.69 -15.98
C GLY A 47 15.82 -7.75 -14.76
N HIS A 48 15.95 -8.29 -13.54
CA HIS A 48 16.24 -7.45 -12.38
C HIS A 48 17.73 -7.15 -12.27
N TYR A 49 18.02 -5.92 -11.83
CA TYR A 49 19.36 -5.49 -11.48
C TYR A 49 19.95 -6.34 -10.36
N VAL A 50 21.12 -6.95 -10.61
CA VAL A 50 21.85 -7.78 -9.65
C VAL A 50 22.82 -6.91 -8.85
N PHE A 51 22.79 -7.05 -7.52
CA PHE A 51 23.60 -6.26 -6.61
C PHE A 51 24.02 -7.05 -5.36
N ASP A 52 25.05 -6.56 -4.68
CA ASP A 52 25.45 -7.00 -3.33
C ASP A 52 25.23 -5.88 -2.29
N LEU A 53 25.01 -6.26 -1.04
CA LEU A 53 24.87 -5.29 0.05
C LEU A 53 26.19 -4.58 0.32
N GLY A 54 26.13 -3.26 0.53
CA GLY A 54 27.30 -2.43 0.84
C GLY A 54 28.02 -1.84 -0.38
N GLU A 55 27.67 -2.26 -1.60
CA GLU A 55 28.21 -1.66 -2.83
C GLU A 55 27.49 -0.35 -3.22
N ASN A 56 27.95 0.33 -4.26
CA ASN A 56 27.44 1.63 -4.69
C ASN A 56 26.49 1.48 -5.88
N LEU A 57 25.17 1.69 -5.82
CA LEU A 57 24.36 1.71 -7.06
C LEU A 57 24.90 2.72 -8.10
N THR A 58 25.30 3.89 -7.63
CA THR A 58 26.07 4.91 -8.37
C THR A 58 27.11 5.52 -7.41
N PRO A 59 28.06 6.35 -7.85
CA PRO A 59 28.97 7.05 -6.93
C PRO A 59 28.25 7.83 -5.81
N ARG A 60 27.00 8.24 -6.04
CA ARG A 60 26.14 8.95 -5.08
C ARG A 60 25.41 8.00 -4.12
N TYR A 61 24.86 6.89 -4.60
CA TYR A 61 23.98 6.02 -3.82
C TYR A 61 24.67 4.73 -3.37
N LYS A 62 24.82 4.53 -2.06
CA LYS A 62 25.32 3.27 -1.49
C LYS A 62 24.18 2.36 -1.07
N ILE A 63 24.14 1.12 -1.54
CA ILE A 63 23.11 0.12 -1.22
C ILE A 63 23.33 -0.42 0.19
N LEU A 64 22.28 -0.41 1.01
CA LEU A 64 22.32 -0.85 2.41
C LEU A 64 21.46 -2.10 2.64
N SER A 65 20.25 -2.12 2.11
CA SER A 65 19.31 -3.23 2.29
C SER A 65 18.31 -3.33 1.12
N LYS A 66 17.67 -4.49 0.96
CA LYS A 66 16.53 -4.68 0.05
C LYS A 66 15.23 -4.45 0.85
N MET A 67 14.47 -3.42 0.49
CA MET A 67 13.20 -3.07 1.15
C MET A 67 12.02 -3.84 0.58
N GLY A 68 12.04 -4.16 -0.72
CA GLY A 68 10.94 -4.87 -1.38
C GLY A 68 11.28 -5.34 -2.79
N GLU A 69 10.41 -6.18 -3.33
CA GLU A 69 10.48 -6.69 -4.70
C GLU A 69 9.07 -7.02 -5.21
N GLY A 70 8.87 -6.84 -6.50
CA GLY A 70 7.65 -7.28 -7.17
C GLY A 70 7.84 -7.30 -8.68
N THR A 71 6.73 -7.47 -9.40
CA THR A 71 6.71 -7.62 -10.86
C THR A 71 7.51 -6.56 -11.62
N PHE A 72 7.57 -5.33 -11.09
CA PHE A 72 8.16 -4.18 -11.75
C PHE A 72 9.66 -3.98 -11.45
N GLY A 73 10.19 -4.56 -10.38
CA GLY A 73 11.55 -4.25 -9.92
C GLY A 73 11.80 -4.51 -8.45
N ARG A 74 12.87 -3.90 -7.93
CA ARG A 74 13.29 -3.97 -6.53
C ARG A 74 13.33 -2.58 -5.92
N VAL A 75 13.04 -2.47 -4.63
CA VAL A 75 13.22 -1.24 -3.86
C VAL A 75 14.37 -1.46 -2.89
N LEU A 76 15.38 -0.60 -2.97
CA LEU A 76 16.60 -0.67 -2.18
C LEU A 76 16.65 0.50 -1.21
N GLU A 77 17.05 0.24 0.02
CA GLU A 77 17.48 1.29 0.93
C GLU A 77 18.90 1.71 0.56
N CYS A 78 19.07 3.00 0.28
CA CYS A 78 20.38 3.56 -0.07
C CYS A 78 20.74 4.74 0.84
N TRP A 79 22.04 4.93 1.05
CA TRP A 79 22.59 6.19 1.57
C TRP A 79 22.91 7.13 0.42
N ASP A 80 22.25 8.29 0.36
CA ASP A 80 22.57 9.38 -0.55
C ASP A 80 23.74 10.19 0.01
N ARG A 81 24.89 10.10 -0.64
CA ARG A 81 26.13 10.77 -0.19
C ARG A 81 26.14 12.27 -0.43
N GLU A 82 25.31 12.78 -1.32
CA GLU A 82 25.24 14.22 -1.61
C GLU A 82 24.23 14.90 -0.69
N ALA A 83 23.06 14.30 -0.51
CA ALA A 83 22.03 14.84 0.37
C ALA A 83 22.22 14.47 1.85
N HIS A 84 23.14 13.54 2.16
CA HIS A 84 23.40 13.01 3.49
C HIS A 84 22.14 12.45 4.18
N GLU A 85 21.32 11.72 3.42
CA GLU A 85 20.08 11.14 3.90
C GLU A 85 19.89 9.69 3.43
N TYR A 86 19.01 8.96 4.12
CA TYR A 86 18.56 7.65 3.68
C TYR A 86 17.41 7.80 2.67
N VAL A 87 17.50 7.06 1.56
CA VAL A 87 16.52 7.10 0.47
C VAL A 87 16.04 5.69 0.11
N ALA A 88 14.85 5.60 -0.47
CA ALA A 88 14.36 4.39 -1.11
C ALA A 88 14.56 4.51 -2.62
N VAL A 89 15.34 3.62 -3.24
CA VAL A 89 15.58 3.60 -4.68
C VAL A 89 14.85 2.43 -5.31
N LYS A 90 13.82 2.71 -6.11
CA LYS A 90 13.13 1.73 -6.93
C LYS A 90 13.91 1.52 -8.22
N VAL A 91 14.51 0.35 -8.37
CA VAL A 91 15.25 -0.08 -9.57
C VAL A 91 14.32 -0.93 -10.43
N VAL A 92 13.85 -0.36 -11.54
CA VAL A 92 12.91 -0.99 -12.47
C VAL A 92 13.64 -2.02 -13.33
N ARG A 93 12.99 -3.15 -13.62
CA ARG A 93 13.54 -4.20 -14.51
C ARG A 93 13.95 -3.63 -15.86
N SER A 94 15.00 -4.16 -16.47
CA SER A 94 15.55 -3.76 -17.78
C SER A 94 14.71 -4.24 -18.97
N ILE A 95 13.39 -4.30 -18.80
CA ILE A 95 12.43 -4.74 -19.81
C ILE A 95 11.70 -3.53 -20.34
N SER A 96 11.68 -3.37 -21.67
CA SER A 96 11.10 -2.21 -22.38
C SER A 96 9.72 -1.78 -21.84
N LYS A 97 8.75 -2.71 -21.72
CA LYS A 97 7.41 -2.39 -21.19
C LYS A 97 7.43 -1.79 -19.78
N TYR A 98 8.31 -2.27 -18.90
CA TYR A 98 8.40 -1.78 -17.51
C TYR A 98 9.13 -0.44 -17.45
N ARG A 99 10.13 -0.23 -18.31
CA ARG A 99 10.80 1.08 -18.48
C ARG A 99 9.81 2.14 -18.96
N SER A 100 9.02 1.84 -20.00
CA SER A 100 7.98 2.75 -20.49
C SER A 100 6.92 3.06 -19.42
N ALA A 101 6.47 2.06 -18.67
CA ALA A 101 5.54 2.26 -17.56
C ALA A 101 6.13 3.14 -16.44
N ALA A 102 7.43 2.97 -16.13
CA ALA A 102 8.11 3.78 -15.13
C ALA A 102 8.19 5.27 -15.51
N MET A 103 8.29 5.59 -16.81
CA MET A 103 8.25 6.99 -17.26
C MET A 103 6.89 7.63 -16.99
N ILE A 104 5.80 6.90 -17.22
CA ILE A 104 4.44 7.36 -16.89
C ILE A 104 4.31 7.59 -15.37
N GLU A 105 4.85 6.68 -14.56
CA GLU A 105 4.89 6.82 -13.10
C GLU A 105 5.67 8.08 -12.67
N ILE A 106 6.84 8.32 -13.25
CA ILE A 106 7.65 9.53 -13.00
C ILE A 106 6.87 10.80 -13.34
N ASP A 107 6.15 10.83 -14.47
CA ASP A 107 5.37 12.00 -14.88
C ASP A 107 4.23 12.29 -13.88
N VAL A 108 3.52 11.26 -13.42
CA VAL A 108 2.48 11.40 -12.38
C VAL A 108 3.08 11.88 -11.06
N LEU A 109 4.20 11.30 -10.62
CA LEU A 109 4.88 11.71 -9.38
C LEU A 109 5.37 13.16 -9.43
N ASN A 110 5.90 13.61 -10.58
CA ASN A 110 6.29 15.00 -10.77
C ASN A 110 5.09 15.95 -10.77
N LEU A 111 3.95 15.52 -11.33
CA LEU A 111 2.72 16.30 -11.27
C LEU A 111 2.23 16.43 -9.82
N LEU A 112 2.18 15.32 -9.08
CA LEU A 112 1.83 15.31 -7.65
C LEU A 112 2.74 16.25 -6.86
N ALA A 113 4.06 16.12 -6.98
CA ALA A 113 5.02 16.96 -6.26
C ALA A 113 4.87 18.47 -6.56
N LYS A 114 4.43 18.85 -7.76
CA LYS A 114 4.15 20.26 -8.11
C LYS A 114 2.87 20.80 -7.47
N HIS A 115 1.87 19.95 -7.29
CA HIS A 115 0.56 20.31 -6.72
C HIS A 115 0.50 20.10 -5.20
N ASP A 116 1.53 19.50 -4.61
CA ASP A 116 1.64 19.23 -3.20
C ASP A 116 2.03 20.47 -2.37
N LYS A 117 1.09 21.43 -2.23
CA LYS A 117 1.31 22.65 -1.45
C LYS A 117 1.11 22.45 0.06
N ASP A 118 0.29 21.48 0.44
CA ASP A 118 -0.19 21.28 1.81
C ASP A 118 0.14 19.89 2.41
N GLY A 119 0.89 19.04 1.69
CA GLY A 119 1.20 17.67 2.10
C GLY A 119 0.13 16.67 1.68
N SER A 120 0.06 16.34 0.39
CA SER A 120 -0.85 15.41 -0.30
C SER A 120 -0.85 13.97 0.24
N ARG A 121 0.01 13.71 1.24
CA ARG A 121 0.32 12.41 1.83
C ARG A 121 0.79 11.37 0.79
N CYS A 122 1.08 11.82 -0.44
CA CYS A 122 1.71 11.02 -1.48
C CYS A 122 3.23 11.02 -1.28
N VAL A 123 3.87 9.91 -1.67
CA VAL A 123 5.32 9.75 -1.57
C VAL A 123 6.06 10.77 -2.45
N GLN A 124 7.08 11.40 -1.90
CA GLN A 124 7.84 12.42 -2.62
C GLN A 124 8.95 11.80 -3.47
N ILE A 125 8.91 12.09 -4.78
CA ILE A 125 10.03 11.83 -5.68
C ILE A 125 11.14 12.85 -5.43
N ARG A 126 12.37 12.36 -5.18
CA ARG A 126 13.56 13.21 -5.04
C ARG A 126 14.24 13.43 -6.39
N ARG A 127 14.30 12.38 -7.20
CA ARG A 127 14.79 12.38 -8.60
C ARG A 127 14.60 11.02 -9.24
N TRP A 128 14.96 10.93 -10.51
CA TRP A 128 15.12 9.67 -11.22
C TRP A 128 16.36 9.73 -12.12
N PHE A 129 16.87 8.56 -12.54
CA PHE A 129 17.96 8.43 -13.49
C PHE A 129 17.89 7.08 -14.22
N ASP A 130 18.46 6.99 -15.42
CA ASP A 130 18.71 5.71 -16.08
C ASP A 130 20.10 5.21 -15.69
N TYR A 131 20.19 3.97 -15.23
CA TYR A 131 21.45 3.33 -14.92
C TYR A 131 21.48 1.90 -15.46
N ARG A 132 22.43 1.62 -16.36
CA ARG A 132 22.62 0.29 -16.98
C ARG A 132 21.31 -0.28 -17.54
N ASN A 133 20.51 0.54 -18.22
CA ASN A 133 19.22 0.15 -18.78
C ASN A 133 18.13 -0.15 -17.72
N HIS A 134 18.31 0.31 -16.49
CA HIS A 134 17.26 0.34 -15.46
C HIS A 134 16.84 1.78 -15.18
N ILE A 135 15.53 2.03 -15.19
CA ILE A 135 14.99 3.29 -14.66
C ILE A 135 15.03 3.20 -13.13
N CYS A 136 15.77 4.10 -12.50
CA CYS A 136 15.91 4.21 -11.05
C CYS A 136 15.15 5.45 -10.57
N ILE A 137 14.18 5.24 -9.68
CA ILE A 137 13.38 6.33 -9.08
C ILE A 137 13.75 6.43 -7.60
N VAL A 138 14.15 7.62 -7.16
CA VAL A 138 14.61 7.90 -5.81
C VAL A 138 13.48 8.59 -5.04
N PHE A 139 13.07 7.99 -3.94
CA PHE A 139 12.06 8.50 -3.02
C PHE A 139 12.67 8.82 -1.68
N GLU A 140 11.98 9.65 -0.90
CA GLU A 140 12.21 9.70 0.55
C GLU A 140 12.07 8.30 1.17
N LYS A 141 12.86 8.01 2.21
CA LYS A 141 12.70 6.76 2.96
C LYS A 141 11.59 6.91 4.00
N LEU A 142 10.55 6.08 3.87
CA LEU A 142 9.46 5.99 4.83
C LEU A 142 9.58 4.74 5.74
N GLY A 143 8.65 4.64 6.68
CA GLY A 143 8.52 3.50 7.58
C GLY A 143 7.93 2.25 6.92
N PRO A 144 7.60 1.21 7.72
CA PRO A 144 6.95 0.00 7.21
C PRO A 144 5.55 0.30 6.65
N SER A 145 5.09 -0.55 5.72
CA SER A 145 3.71 -0.49 5.23
C SER A 145 2.70 -0.82 6.34
N LEU A 146 1.43 -0.40 6.17
CA LEU A 146 0.35 -0.77 7.09
C LEU A 146 0.21 -2.29 7.22
N TYR A 147 0.38 -3.04 6.13
CA TYR A 147 0.38 -4.51 6.14
C TYR A 147 1.53 -5.09 6.97
N ASP A 148 2.76 -4.58 6.81
CA ASP A 148 3.91 -5.02 7.62
C ASP A 148 3.69 -4.75 9.10
N PHE A 149 3.07 -3.61 9.43
CA PHE A 149 2.71 -3.28 10.81
C PHE A 149 1.66 -4.25 11.35
N LEU A 150 0.58 -4.49 10.60
CA LEU A 150 -0.48 -5.42 10.98
C LEU A 150 0.07 -6.83 11.21
N LYS A 151 0.91 -7.32 10.30
CA LYS A 151 1.61 -8.60 10.42
C LYS A 151 2.51 -8.67 11.66
N ARG A 152 3.29 -7.62 11.95
CA ARG A 152 4.13 -7.53 13.16
C ARG A 152 3.29 -7.53 14.44
N ASN A 153 2.10 -6.95 14.38
CA ASN A 153 1.12 -6.98 15.45
C ASN A 153 0.26 -8.27 15.46
N LYS A 154 0.70 -9.33 14.76
CA LYS A 154 0.00 -10.62 14.67
C LYS A 154 -1.45 -10.51 14.17
N TYR A 155 -1.70 -9.56 13.28
CA TYR A 155 -3.02 -9.25 12.72
C TYR A 155 -4.05 -8.86 13.78
N CYS A 156 -3.62 -8.35 14.94
CA CYS A 156 -4.54 -7.75 15.90
C CYS A 156 -5.11 -6.45 15.31
N PRO A 157 -6.45 -6.27 15.33
CA PRO A 157 -7.11 -5.04 14.89
C PRO A 157 -6.53 -3.75 15.47
N PHE A 158 -6.58 -2.69 14.69
CA PHE A 158 -6.26 -1.36 15.18
C PHE A 158 -7.42 -0.78 16.00
N PRO A 159 -7.13 0.02 17.04
CA PRO A 159 -8.11 0.89 17.67
C PRO A 159 -8.80 1.78 16.63
N VAL A 160 -10.12 1.95 16.76
CA VAL A 160 -10.94 2.73 15.80
C VAL A 160 -10.44 4.15 15.61
N GLU A 161 -9.85 4.75 16.63
CA GLU A 161 -9.23 6.07 16.59
C GLU A 161 -8.06 6.15 15.60
N LEU A 162 -7.22 5.11 15.53
CA LEU A 162 -6.15 5.02 14.54
C LEU A 162 -6.69 4.72 13.14
N VAL A 163 -7.74 3.91 13.05
CA VAL A 163 -8.42 3.65 11.77
C VAL A 163 -9.02 4.93 11.21
N ARG A 164 -9.59 5.79 12.07
CA ARG A 164 -10.08 7.11 11.68
C ARG A 164 -8.95 7.97 11.12
N GLU A 165 -7.81 8.02 11.80
CA GLU A 165 -6.68 8.82 11.33
C GLU A 165 -6.12 8.32 9.99
N PHE A 166 -5.92 7.01 9.85
CA PHE A 166 -5.49 6.42 8.58
C PHE A 166 -6.51 6.63 7.47
N GLY A 167 -7.81 6.47 7.76
CA GLY A 167 -8.88 6.68 6.79
C GLY A 167 -8.96 8.12 6.29
N ARG A 168 -8.78 9.09 7.18
CA ARG A 168 -8.72 10.51 6.79
C ARG A 168 -7.56 10.75 5.83
N GLN A 169 -6.34 10.34 6.21
CA GLN A 169 -5.15 10.56 5.39
C GLN A 169 -5.24 9.88 4.02
N LEU A 170 -5.79 8.66 3.96
CA LEU A 170 -6.01 7.96 2.69
C LEU A 170 -7.01 8.71 1.78
N LEU A 171 -8.12 9.18 2.34
CA LEU A 171 -9.12 9.94 1.58
C LEU A 171 -8.59 11.31 1.14
N GLU A 172 -7.77 11.99 1.96
CA GLU A 172 -7.06 13.22 1.59
C GLU A 172 -6.15 12.99 0.38
N SER A 173 -5.37 11.89 0.38
CA SER A 173 -4.56 11.50 -0.78
C SER A 173 -5.40 11.24 -2.02
N VAL A 174 -6.50 10.50 -1.92
CA VAL A 174 -7.36 10.22 -3.08
C VAL A 174 -8.01 11.52 -3.60
N ALA A 175 -8.29 12.49 -2.72
CA ALA A 175 -8.88 13.76 -3.10
C ALA A 175 -7.89 14.78 -3.71
N CYS A 176 -6.57 14.58 -3.54
CA CYS A 176 -5.54 15.62 -3.70
C CYS A 176 -5.39 16.20 -5.12
N LEU A 177 -5.86 15.51 -6.17
CA LEU A 177 -5.77 15.98 -7.56
C LEU A 177 -7.12 16.32 -8.21
N GLY A 178 -8.19 16.40 -7.41
CA GLY A 178 -9.55 16.62 -7.92
C GLY A 178 -10.04 15.51 -8.84
N TRP A 179 -9.37 14.37 -8.81
CA TRP A 179 -9.78 13.16 -9.47
C TRP A 179 -10.87 12.46 -8.65
N ASN A 180 -11.90 11.96 -9.34
CA ASN A 180 -12.90 11.10 -8.72
C ASN A 180 -12.71 9.69 -9.27
N TYR A 181 -12.07 8.83 -8.49
CA TYR A 181 -11.88 7.43 -8.82
C TYR A 181 -12.64 6.57 -7.83
N PRO A 182 -13.90 6.22 -8.13
CA PRO A 182 -14.68 5.35 -7.27
C PRO A 182 -13.94 4.04 -6.93
N CYS A 183 -13.10 3.52 -7.82
CA CYS A 183 -12.28 2.33 -7.54
C CYS A 183 -11.34 2.52 -6.34
N ASP A 184 -10.69 3.67 -6.23
CA ASP A 184 -9.77 3.97 -5.13
C ASP A 184 -10.55 4.11 -3.81
N VAL A 185 -11.73 4.72 -3.87
CA VAL A 185 -12.62 4.81 -2.71
C VAL A 185 -13.09 3.42 -2.23
N TRP A 186 -13.41 2.51 -3.15
CA TRP A 186 -13.72 1.12 -2.81
C TRP A 186 -12.53 0.43 -2.14
N SER A 187 -11.32 0.63 -2.67
CA SER A 187 -10.08 0.11 -2.09
C SER A 187 -9.84 0.65 -0.69
N VAL A 188 -10.08 1.95 -0.45
CA VAL A 188 -10.03 2.55 0.90
C VAL A 188 -11.03 1.84 1.83
N GLY A 189 -12.27 1.62 1.38
CA GLY A 189 -13.25 0.85 2.17
C GLY A 189 -12.75 -0.54 2.57
N CYS A 190 -12.12 -1.27 1.65
CA CYS A 190 -11.54 -2.59 1.93
C CYS A 190 -10.38 -2.50 2.94
N ILE A 191 -9.48 -1.52 2.78
CA ILE A 191 -8.34 -1.29 3.69
C ILE A 191 -8.85 -1.00 5.10
N LEU A 192 -9.86 -0.14 5.24
CA LEU A 192 -10.42 0.20 6.55
C LEU A 192 -11.04 -1.00 7.26
N VAL A 193 -11.74 -1.89 6.53
CA VAL A 193 -12.22 -3.14 7.12
C VAL A 193 -11.07 -4.02 7.58
N GLU A 194 -10.01 -4.18 6.77
CA GLU A 194 -8.83 -4.98 7.13
C GLU A 194 -8.10 -4.42 8.35
N LEU A 195 -8.01 -3.10 8.50
CA LEU A 195 -7.44 -2.47 9.70
C LEU A 195 -8.31 -2.72 10.96
N CYS A 196 -9.63 -2.84 10.80
CA CYS A 196 -10.57 -3.08 11.90
C CYS A 196 -10.74 -4.56 12.28
N SER A 197 -10.51 -5.49 11.36
CA SER A 197 -10.69 -6.92 11.59
C SER A 197 -9.37 -7.68 11.71
N GLY A 198 -8.29 -7.15 11.13
CA GLY A 198 -7.03 -7.86 10.94
C GLY A 198 -7.01 -8.81 9.73
N GLU A 199 -8.13 -8.92 9.01
CA GLU A 199 -8.31 -9.85 7.89
C GLU A 199 -8.75 -9.11 6.63
N ALA A 200 -8.16 -9.48 5.49
CA ALA A 200 -8.57 -8.93 4.20
C ALA A 200 -10.05 -9.21 3.93
N LEU A 201 -10.81 -8.17 3.57
CA LEU A 201 -12.27 -8.26 3.38
C LEU A 201 -12.68 -9.32 2.35
N PHE A 202 -11.95 -9.42 1.24
CA PHE A 202 -12.21 -10.37 0.16
C PHE A 202 -10.95 -11.16 -0.17
N GLN A 203 -10.74 -12.27 0.53
CA GLN A 203 -9.55 -13.12 0.35
C GLN A 203 -9.77 -14.19 -0.74
N THR A 204 -9.60 -13.80 -2.00
CA THR A 204 -9.71 -14.72 -3.14
C THR A 204 -8.89 -14.25 -4.35
N HIS A 205 -8.59 -15.20 -5.24
CA HIS A 205 -7.96 -14.97 -6.54
C HIS A 205 -8.86 -15.40 -7.72
N GLU A 206 -10.14 -15.70 -7.47
CA GLU A 206 -11.09 -16.14 -8.49
C GLU A 206 -12.28 -15.16 -8.56
N ASN A 207 -12.63 -14.72 -9.77
CA ASN A 207 -13.57 -13.62 -9.97
C ASN A 207 -15.01 -13.96 -9.53
N LEU A 208 -15.50 -15.17 -9.78
CA LEU A 208 -16.85 -15.58 -9.39
C LEU A 208 -16.96 -15.71 -7.88
N GLU A 209 -15.95 -16.30 -7.24
CA GLU A 209 -15.85 -16.33 -5.78
C GLU A 209 -15.81 -14.90 -5.21
N HIS A 210 -15.04 -13.99 -5.81
CA HIS A 210 -14.97 -12.60 -5.38
C HIS A 210 -16.34 -11.91 -5.42
N LEU A 211 -17.08 -12.07 -6.52
CA LEU A 211 -18.46 -11.55 -6.64
C LEU A 211 -19.39 -12.16 -5.59
N ALA A 212 -19.25 -13.45 -5.29
CA ALA A 212 -20.05 -14.13 -4.27
C ALA A 212 -19.72 -13.66 -2.85
N MET A 213 -18.45 -13.38 -2.57
CA MET A 213 -18.02 -12.75 -1.32
C MET A 213 -18.61 -11.34 -1.18
N MET A 214 -18.57 -10.54 -2.25
CA MET A 214 -19.19 -9.21 -2.27
C MET A 214 -20.70 -9.29 -2.01
N GLU A 215 -21.43 -10.20 -2.68
CA GLU A 215 -22.87 -10.38 -2.44
C GLU A 215 -23.18 -10.81 -1.00
N ARG A 216 -22.33 -11.65 -0.42
CA ARG A 216 -22.47 -12.12 0.95
C ARG A 216 -22.30 -11.00 1.97
N VAL A 217 -21.28 -10.16 1.78
CA VAL A 217 -20.91 -9.08 2.70
C VAL A 217 -21.86 -7.88 2.59
N LEU A 218 -22.20 -7.47 1.36
CA LEU A 218 -22.87 -6.20 1.07
C LEU A 218 -24.34 -6.34 0.65
N GLY A 219 -24.78 -7.56 0.34
CA GLY A 219 -26.10 -7.81 -0.26
C GLY A 219 -26.05 -7.93 -1.78
N PRO A 220 -27.21 -8.10 -2.44
CA PRO A 220 -27.27 -8.48 -3.86
C PRO A 220 -26.63 -7.44 -4.78
N LEU A 221 -25.99 -7.92 -5.85
CA LEU A 221 -25.44 -7.06 -6.89
C LEU A 221 -26.58 -6.29 -7.59
N PRO A 222 -26.43 -4.97 -7.84
CA PRO A 222 -27.46 -4.20 -8.53
C PRO A 222 -27.73 -4.73 -9.93
N GLU A 223 -29.00 -4.99 -10.24
CA GLU A 223 -29.39 -5.60 -11.51
C GLU A 223 -28.93 -4.76 -12.72
N ARG A 224 -28.98 -3.43 -12.57
CA ARG A 224 -28.52 -2.47 -13.58
C ARG A 224 -27.04 -2.68 -13.94
N MET A 225 -26.18 -3.00 -12.96
CA MET A 225 -24.76 -3.27 -13.22
C MET A 225 -24.58 -4.60 -13.96
N ILE A 226 -25.35 -5.62 -13.58
CA ILE A 226 -25.32 -6.95 -14.22
C ILE A 226 -25.74 -6.84 -15.69
N ARG A 227 -26.80 -6.08 -16.00
CA ARG A 227 -27.26 -5.85 -17.37
C ARG A 227 -26.26 -5.07 -18.23
N LYS A 228 -25.42 -4.22 -17.61
CA LYS A 228 -24.34 -3.47 -18.28
C LYS A 228 -23.01 -4.22 -18.32
N ALA A 229 -22.93 -5.40 -17.71
CA ALA A 229 -21.71 -6.17 -17.67
C ALA A 229 -21.25 -6.55 -19.09
N SER A 230 -19.94 -6.62 -19.30
CA SER A 230 -19.38 -7.02 -20.59
C SER A 230 -19.82 -8.44 -20.96
N SER A 231 -19.79 -8.76 -22.27
CA SER A 231 -20.06 -10.12 -22.75
C SER A 231 -19.19 -11.18 -22.07
N SER A 232 -17.93 -10.86 -21.77
CA SER A 232 -16.99 -11.72 -21.03
C SER A 232 -17.41 -12.02 -19.58
N ALA A 233 -18.21 -11.14 -18.96
CA ALA A 233 -18.71 -11.31 -17.61
C ALA A 233 -20.01 -12.14 -17.55
N SER A 234 -20.69 -12.37 -18.69
CA SER A 234 -21.94 -13.15 -18.75
C SER A 234 -21.85 -14.54 -18.11
N LYS A 235 -20.67 -15.19 -18.18
CA LYS A 235 -20.40 -16.50 -17.56
C LYS A 235 -20.58 -16.53 -16.03
N TYR A 236 -20.52 -15.36 -15.39
CA TYR A 236 -20.69 -15.24 -13.94
C TYR A 236 -22.16 -15.16 -13.51
N PHE A 237 -23.09 -15.02 -14.44
CA PHE A 237 -24.51 -14.81 -14.14
C PHE A 237 -25.39 -15.89 -14.78
N ARG A 238 -26.50 -16.21 -14.11
CA ARG A 238 -27.57 -17.07 -14.63
C ARG A 238 -28.68 -16.24 -15.26
N ARG A 239 -29.64 -16.94 -15.88
CA ARG A 239 -30.91 -16.35 -16.29
C ARG A 239 -31.55 -15.59 -15.11
N GLY A 240 -31.99 -14.36 -15.35
CA GLY A 240 -32.63 -13.51 -14.34
C GLY A 240 -31.68 -12.64 -13.51
N SER A 241 -30.50 -12.28 -14.04
CA SER A 241 -29.56 -11.34 -13.40
C SER A 241 -29.12 -11.77 -12.00
N ARG A 242 -28.97 -13.08 -11.77
CA ARG A 242 -28.46 -13.64 -10.51
C ARG A 242 -27.06 -14.18 -10.70
N LEU A 243 -26.22 -14.09 -9.67
CA LEU A 243 -24.89 -14.68 -9.70
C LEU A 243 -24.98 -16.21 -9.88
N ASN A 244 -24.06 -16.78 -10.66
CA ASN A 244 -23.92 -18.22 -10.86
C ASN A 244 -23.26 -18.90 -9.65
N TRP A 245 -23.89 -18.78 -8.48
CA TRP A 245 -23.37 -19.25 -7.21
C TRP A 245 -24.45 -19.97 -6.39
N PRO A 246 -24.13 -21.09 -5.70
CA PRO A 246 -22.83 -21.75 -5.56
C PRO A 246 -22.44 -22.73 -6.69
N GLU A 247 -23.32 -23.02 -7.65
CA GLU A 247 -23.09 -24.10 -8.63
C GLU A 247 -21.97 -23.79 -9.64
N GLY A 248 -21.59 -22.52 -9.80
CA GLY A 248 -20.39 -22.13 -10.56
C GLY A 248 -19.10 -22.13 -9.73
N ALA A 249 -19.16 -22.43 -8.43
CA ALA A 249 -17.98 -22.42 -7.57
C ALA A 249 -16.95 -23.48 -8.01
N VAL A 250 -15.67 -23.13 -7.90
CA VAL A 250 -14.56 -24.00 -8.29
C VAL A 250 -14.37 -25.20 -7.34
N SER A 251 -14.84 -25.10 -6.10
CA SER A 251 -14.67 -26.14 -5.08
C SER A 251 -15.66 -25.99 -3.90
N ARG A 252 -15.78 -27.04 -3.08
CA ARG A 252 -16.56 -26.97 -1.83
C ARG A 252 -15.90 -26.07 -0.79
N GLU A 253 -14.58 -25.95 -0.83
CA GLU A 253 -13.78 -25.05 0.02
C GLU A 253 -14.16 -23.60 -0.28
N SER A 254 -14.29 -23.25 -1.56
CA SER A 254 -14.73 -21.93 -2.02
C SER A 254 -16.13 -21.59 -1.52
N ILE A 255 -17.08 -22.54 -1.65
CA ILE A 255 -18.44 -22.40 -1.09
C ILE A 255 -18.41 -22.16 0.43
N ARG A 256 -17.56 -22.91 1.15
CA ARG A 256 -17.41 -22.77 2.61
C ARG A 256 -16.79 -21.43 2.98
N ALA A 257 -15.79 -20.95 2.24
CA ALA A 257 -15.15 -19.66 2.47
C ALA A 257 -16.16 -18.51 2.38
N VAL A 258 -16.95 -18.45 1.29
CA VAL A 258 -17.99 -17.43 1.14
C VAL A 258 -19.05 -17.54 2.24
N ARG A 259 -19.51 -18.75 2.59
CA ARG A 259 -20.54 -18.92 3.64
C ARG A 259 -20.09 -18.45 5.02
N LYS A 260 -18.79 -18.53 5.32
CA LYS A 260 -18.22 -18.11 6.61
C LYS A 260 -18.13 -16.60 6.78
N LEU A 261 -18.17 -15.83 5.68
CA LEU A 261 -18.13 -14.36 5.78
C LEU A 261 -19.37 -13.84 6.48
N ASP A 262 -19.16 -12.91 7.39
CA ASP A 262 -20.21 -12.12 8.02
C ASP A 262 -20.67 -10.99 7.09
N ARG A 263 -21.83 -10.41 7.37
CA ARG A 263 -22.25 -9.18 6.67
C ARG A 263 -21.43 -8.01 7.18
N LEU A 264 -21.24 -6.97 6.35
CA LEU A 264 -20.46 -5.79 6.72
C LEU A 264 -20.86 -5.22 8.10
N LYS A 265 -22.17 -5.15 8.36
CA LYS A 265 -22.68 -4.65 9.64
C LYS A 265 -22.22 -5.46 10.85
N ASP A 266 -22.07 -6.77 10.69
CA ASP A 266 -21.77 -7.71 11.79
C ASP A 266 -20.25 -7.82 12.00
N MET A 267 -19.44 -7.54 10.97
CA MET A 267 -17.97 -7.53 11.05
C MET A 267 -17.42 -6.46 12.00
N ILE A 268 -18.14 -5.36 12.17
CA ILE A 268 -17.68 -4.18 12.93
C ILE A 268 -18.49 -3.97 14.20
N SER A 269 -19.71 -4.52 14.25
CA SER A 269 -20.59 -4.44 15.41
C SER A 269 -20.48 -5.69 16.28
N SER A 270 -19.62 -5.64 17.29
CA SER A 270 -19.70 -6.58 18.43
C SER A 270 -19.90 -5.89 19.78
N HIS A 271 -19.69 -4.58 19.92
CA HIS A 271 -19.98 -3.81 21.15
C HIS A 271 -20.49 -2.39 20.81
N VAL A 272 -21.41 -1.88 21.63
CA VAL A 272 -22.27 -0.68 21.40
C VAL A 272 -21.48 0.62 21.61
N ASP A 273 -20.50 0.90 20.76
CA ASP A 273 -19.77 2.18 20.79
C ASP A 273 -20.15 3.04 19.57
N TYR A 274 -20.52 4.30 19.81
CA TYR A 274 -20.93 5.27 18.77
C TYR A 274 -19.92 5.36 17.61
N SER A 275 -18.62 5.35 17.90
CA SER A 275 -17.54 5.42 16.90
C SER A 275 -17.55 4.25 15.91
N ARG A 276 -18.01 3.06 16.32
CA ARG A 276 -18.14 1.89 15.43
C ARG A 276 -19.38 1.97 14.54
N ALA A 277 -20.46 2.56 15.04
CA ALA A 277 -21.66 2.78 14.25
C ALA A 277 -21.41 3.79 13.11
N SER A 278 -20.74 4.91 13.40
CA SER A 278 -20.39 5.90 12.37
C SER A 278 -19.34 5.38 11.37
N LEU A 279 -18.41 4.52 11.79
CA LEU A 279 -17.51 3.82 10.87
C LEU A 279 -18.28 2.89 9.92
N ASN A 280 -19.22 2.11 10.45
CA ASN A 280 -20.03 1.19 9.66
C ASN A 280 -20.83 1.93 8.58
N ASP A 281 -21.44 3.06 8.94
CA ASP A 281 -22.14 3.95 8.01
C ASP A 281 -21.21 4.48 6.90
N LEU A 282 -20.01 4.97 7.27
CA LEU A 282 -19.00 5.38 6.29
C LEU A 282 -18.67 4.25 5.33
N LEU A 283 -18.41 3.04 5.83
CA LEU A 283 -18.03 1.89 5.02
C LEU A 283 -19.12 1.45 4.05
N TYR A 284 -20.40 1.52 4.44
CA TYR A 284 -21.49 1.32 3.50
C TYR A 284 -21.46 2.34 2.36
N GLY A 285 -21.13 3.60 2.65
CA GLY A 285 -20.95 4.64 1.63
C GLY A 285 -19.75 4.39 0.69
N LEU A 286 -18.62 3.93 1.22
CA LEU A 286 -17.40 3.62 0.45
C LEU A 286 -17.54 2.34 -0.39
N LEU A 287 -18.28 1.35 0.10
CA LEU A 287 -18.45 0.02 -0.51
C LEU A 287 -19.78 -0.14 -1.27
N LYS A 288 -20.40 0.96 -1.69
CA LYS A 288 -21.53 0.88 -2.63
C LYS A 288 -21.08 0.29 -3.97
N PHE A 289 -21.87 -0.64 -4.51
CA PHE A 289 -21.59 -1.28 -5.78
C PHE A 289 -21.58 -0.30 -6.96
N GLU A 290 -22.64 0.50 -7.12
CA GLU A 290 -22.76 1.45 -8.23
C GLU A 290 -21.79 2.63 -8.00
N PRO A 291 -20.80 2.83 -8.89
CA PRO A 291 -19.79 3.87 -8.71
C PRO A 291 -20.36 5.29 -8.60
N SER A 292 -21.51 5.56 -9.24
CA SER A 292 -22.16 6.88 -9.18
C SER A 292 -22.91 7.15 -7.88
N GLU A 293 -23.18 6.11 -7.08
CA GLU A 293 -23.86 6.25 -5.79
C GLU A 293 -22.90 6.17 -4.60
N ARG A 294 -21.66 5.73 -4.86
CA ARG A 294 -20.56 5.63 -3.90
C ARG A 294 -20.12 7.01 -3.47
N LEU A 295 -19.78 7.17 -2.19
CA LEU A 295 -19.19 8.41 -1.70
C LEU A 295 -17.95 8.77 -2.52
N THR A 296 -17.81 10.04 -2.86
CA THR A 296 -16.52 10.58 -3.31
C THR A 296 -15.59 10.74 -2.12
N ALA A 297 -14.28 10.84 -2.36
CA ALA A 297 -13.31 11.05 -1.28
C ALA A 297 -13.60 12.34 -0.48
N ARG A 298 -14.07 13.41 -1.14
CA ARG A 298 -14.43 14.68 -0.48
C ARG A 298 -15.69 14.56 0.38
N GLU A 299 -16.72 13.87 -0.11
CA GLU A 299 -17.93 13.61 0.69
C GLU A 299 -17.61 12.73 1.90
N ALA A 300 -16.77 11.70 1.70
CA ALA A 300 -16.31 10.83 2.77
C ALA A 300 -15.53 11.59 3.85
N LEU A 301 -14.69 12.58 3.48
CA LEU A 301 -13.95 13.41 4.45
C LEU A 301 -14.86 14.27 5.35
N ASN A 302 -16.05 14.62 4.86
CA ASN A 302 -17.08 15.37 5.62
C ASN A 302 -18.03 14.43 6.40
N HIS A 303 -17.74 13.13 6.46
CA HIS A 303 -18.60 12.18 7.15
C HIS A 303 -18.50 12.33 8.67
N PRO A 304 -19.59 12.15 9.46
CA PRO A 304 -19.58 12.28 10.92
C PRO A 304 -18.55 11.41 11.65
N PHE A 305 -18.12 10.32 11.02
CA PHE A 305 -17.02 9.49 11.52
C PHE A 305 -15.75 10.32 11.76
N PHE A 306 -15.51 11.37 10.97
CA PHE A 306 -14.34 12.22 11.04
C PHE A 306 -14.54 13.52 11.85
N GLU A 307 -15.75 13.83 12.31
CA GLU A 307 -16.03 15.11 12.99
C GLU A 307 -15.66 15.12 14.48
N ASN A 308 -15.67 13.95 15.13
CA ASN A 308 -15.47 13.83 16.58
C ASN A 308 -14.17 13.12 16.93
N PRO A 309 -13.06 13.83 17.18
CA PRO A 309 -11.92 13.26 17.89
C PRO A 309 -12.31 13.13 19.36
N THR A 310 -12.59 11.91 19.82
CA THR A 310 -12.62 11.61 21.25
C THR A 310 -11.21 11.60 21.83
#